data_AF-A0A9W6F9B9-F1
#
_entry.id   AF-A0A9W6F9B9-F1
#
_cell.length_a   1.000
_cell.length_b   1.000
_cell.length_c   1.000
_cell.angle_alpha   90.00
_cell.angle_beta   90.00
_cell.angle_gamma   90.00
#
_symmetry.space_group_name_H-M   'P 1'
#
loop_
_entity.id
_entity.type
_entity.pdbx_description
1 polymer ?
#
loop_
_entity_poly.entity_id
_entity_poly.type
_entity_poly.pdbx_seq_one_letter_code
_entity_poly.pdbx_strand_id
1 'polypeptide(L)'
;MLQRLTLSQARRGLKALGAIGSNPTTLSAAKGPLRSTETALGNLVTDALRWALTNLTSLPAADAAIINGGAIDDDLPAGDITATQLQKVLPYGSTLVVLNVTGAQIIAALENGVSVEIPSSTDGRFPQVSGLIYTYNASAPVGRRITSASTKSASGSVQPIYPCRRYVIIVNDYMAGGGDGYSVFATAARISSPSILATTAVAAYATAFSPLPSGTDGRITACSGAPGTNPKCPLVRVTMDRCIFPIGSNPTALSGAEASLRSTETALGNLLCDGLRWAVANLTGSLLPPTDACLINSGTIRAGLPAVNLSVTSHLQPIVPFGNSLVVLSITGEQLIAALENGVSGSFANSSALAGRFPQVSGVVFQYDSAAPVGSRIISAGIRSAAGAVAPVDPCKTYVVLVNDYMAGGSDGYTVFTSASKVVPTGIPMATALATFTLARSPLVSGVDGRITTCTSGTCTRSVNAACPSPPPAAPSPPPPATPNPPPPSPSAPLDPIPVKSPSPARSPAIVRSPASPRAVRSPSPPKPNPPPRPSPPPPKPSPPPPKSPSPPRTPRSPAVPRIPRSPPKETFRG
;
A
#
# COMPACT_ATOMS: atom_id res chain seq x y z
N MET A 1 -15.59 43.12 -8.52
CA MET A 1 -16.68 42.47 -7.76
C MET A 1 -17.31 41.45 -8.70
N LEU A 2 -16.99 40.16 -8.59
CA LEU A 2 -17.56 39.12 -9.46
C LEU A 2 -19.02 38.85 -9.03
N GLN A 3 -19.98 39.07 -9.93
CA GLN A 3 -21.37 38.66 -9.70
C GLN A 3 -21.43 37.13 -9.54
N ARG A 4 -22.02 36.65 -8.44
CA ARG A 4 -22.24 35.20 -8.23
C ARG A 4 -23.23 34.70 -9.30
N LEU A 5 -22.77 33.81 -10.18
CA LEU A 5 -23.64 33.09 -11.11
C LEU A 5 -24.49 32.07 -10.34
N THR A 6 -25.80 32.07 -10.55
CA THR A 6 -26.70 31.00 -10.06
C THR A 6 -26.53 29.73 -10.89
N LEU A 7 -26.82 28.57 -10.30
CA LEU A 7 -26.94 27.27 -10.99
C LEU A 7 -27.82 27.34 -12.25
N SER A 8 -28.90 28.12 -12.19
CA SER A 8 -29.81 28.34 -13.31
C SER A 8 -29.16 29.16 -14.44
N GLN A 9 -28.34 30.16 -14.11
CA GLN A 9 -27.59 30.96 -15.08
C GLN A 9 -26.45 30.14 -15.70
N ALA A 10 -25.75 29.31 -14.92
CA ALA A 10 -24.72 28.41 -15.44
C ALA A 10 -25.30 27.40 -16.46
N ARG A 11 -26.45 26.80 -16.13
CA ARG A 11 -27.18 25.91 -17.06
C ARG A 11 -27.69 26.63 -18.30
N ARG A 12 -28.10 27.90 -18.20
CA ARG A 12 -28.51 28.71 -19.35
C ARG A 12 -27.32 29.12 -20.22
N GLY A 13 -26.16 29.41 -19.64
CA GLY A 13 -24.92 29.71 -20.37
C GLY A 13 -24.49 28.55 -21.28
N LEU A 14 -24.62 27.31 -20.82
CA LEU A 14 -24.35 26.12 -21.64
C LEU A 14 -25.31 25.95 -22.85
N LYS A 15 -26.50 26.60 -22.79
CA LYS A 15 -27.50 26.60 -23.86
C LYS A 15 -27.40 27.82 -24.77
N ALA A 16 -26.66 28.86 -24.38
CA ALA A 16 -26.47 30.05 -25.19
C ALA A 16 -25.43 29.76 -26.28
N LEU A 17 -25.75 30.07 -27.53
CA LEU A 17 -24.96 29.77 -28.74
C LEU A 17 -23.66 30.59 -28.90
N GLY A 18 -23.16 31.21 -27.82
CA GLY A 18 -21.99 32.10 -27.83
C GLY A 18 -20.76 31.52 -27.11
N ALA A 19 -19.64 32.23 -27.19
CA ALA A 19 -18.42 31.88 -26.45
C ALA A 19 -18.68 31.95 -24.93
N ILE A 20 -18.33 30.88 -24.22
CA ILE A 20 -18.48 30.72 -22.77
C ILE A 20 -17.28 31.36 -22.02
N GLY A 21 -16.15 31.45 -22.70
CA GLY A 21 -14.88 32.01 -22.25
C GLY A 21 -13.84 31.86 -23.37
N SER A 22 -12.57 32.12 -23.06
CA SER A 22 -11.46 31.92 -24.01
C SER A 22 -10.27 31.23 -23.38
N ASN A 23 -9.45 30.61 -24.22
CA ASN A 23 -8.26 29.88 -23.82
C ASN A 23 -7.03 30.44 -24.56
N PRO A 24 -5.94 30.82 -23.87
CA PRO A 24 -4.80 31.45 -24.52
C PRO A 24 -3.98 30.45 -25.36
N THR A 25 -3.99 29.16 -25.01
CA THR A 25 -3.25 28.09 -25.68
C THR A 25 -4.04 26.80 -25.64
N THR A 26 -3.88 25.91 -26.63
CA THR A 26 -4.55 24.60 -26.62
C THR A 26 -4.12 23.80 -25.39
N LEU A 27 -5.10 23.33 -24.61
CA LEU A 27 -4.87 22.43 -23.48
C LEU A 27 -5.05 21.00 -23.97
N SER A 28 -3.97 20.21 -23.95
CA SER A 28 -3.98 18.87 -24.51
C SER A 28 -4.64 17.83 -23.59
N ALA A 29 -5.44 16.95 -24.19
CA ALA A 29 -6.00 15.73 -23.65
C ALA A 29 -5.28 14.47 -24.16
N ALA A 30 -3.97 14.58 -24.48
CA ALA A 30 -3.18 13.42 -24.87
C ALA A 30 -3.32 12.30 -23.80
N LYS A 31 -3.82 11.13 -24.25
CA LYS A 31 -4.19 10.02 -23.35
C LYS A 31 -3.03 9.56 -22.48
N GLY A 32 -1.82 9.47 -23.03
CA GLY A 32 -0.61 9.12 -22.27
C GLY A 32 -0.42 10.06 -21.07
N PRO A 33 -0.17 11.36 -21.30
CA PRO A 33 -0.02 12.34 -20.22
C PRO A 33 -1.17 12.36 -19.21
N LEU A 34 -2.44 12.37 -19.64
CA LEU A 34 -3.60 12.34 -18.73
C LEU A 34 -3.61 11.08 -17.82
N ARG A 35 -3.00 10.00 -18.29
CA ARG A 35 -2.96 8.68 -17.63
C ARG A 35 -1.62 8.40 -16.92
N SER A 36 -0.70 9.36 -16.89
CA SER A 36 0.63 9.16 -16.29
C SER A 36 1.23 10.37 -15.57
N THR A 37 0.77 11.59 -15.81
CA THR A 37 1.41 12.80 -15.27
C THR A 37 0.44 13.95 -15.06
N GLU A 38 0.93 15.04 -14.49
CA GLU A 38 0.16 16.28 -14.36
C GLU A 38 -0.11 16.90 -15.73
N THR A 39 -1.34 17.35 -15.95
CA THR A 39 -1.72 18.03 -17.20
C THR A 39 -2.43 19.34 -16.90
N ALA A 40 -2.22 20.35 -17.74
CA ALA A 40 -2.92 21.62 -17.61
C ALA A 40 -4.45 21.47 -17.71
N LEU A 41 -4.92 20.58 -18.59
CA LEU A 41 -6.35 20.29 -18.73
C LEU A 41 -6.92 19.56 -17.50
N GLY A 42 -6.19 18.58 -16.93
CA GLY A 42 -6.59 17.93 -15.68
C GLY A 42 -6.66 18.90 -14.50
N ASN A 43 -5.70 19.81 -14.39
CA ASN A 43 -5.70 20.88 -13.39
C ASN A 43 -6.91 21.81 -13.56
N LEU A 44 -7.15 22.28 -14.78
CA LEU A 44 -8.30 23.13 -15.12
C LEU A 44 -9.62 22.48 -14.72
N VAL A 45 -9.84 21.23 -15.16
CA VAL A 45 -11.09 20.50 -14.89
C VAL A 45 -11.30 20.39 -13.39
N THR A 46 -10.30 19.94 -12.64
CA THR A 46 -10.43 19.74 -11.19
C THR A 46 -10.57 21.05 -10.40
N ASP A 47 -9.97 22.15 -10.86
CA ASP A 47 -10.19 23.49 -10.30
C ASP A 47 -11.61 23.96 -10.51
N ALA A 48 -12.14 23.77 -11.72
CA ALA A 48 -13.52 24.12 -12.05
C ALA A 48 -14.52 23.37 -11.16
N LEU A 49 -14.27 22.10 -10.83
CA LEU A 49 -15.14 21.33 -9.94
C LEU A 49 -15.19 21.93 -8.53
N ARG A 50 -14.03 22.25 -7.94
CA ARG A 50 -13.95 22.86 -6.60
C ARG A 50 -14.58 24.25 -6.57
N TRP A 51 -14.31 25.05 -7.59
CA TRP A 51 -14.89 26.37 -7.72
C TRP A 51 -16.42 26.30 -7.86
N ALA A 52 -16.93 25.40 -8.70
CA ALA A 52 -18.36 25.23 -8.92
C ALA A 52 -19.10 24.84 -7.63
N LEU A 53 -18.54 23.93 -6.82
CA LEU A 53 -19.15 23.59 -5.54
C LEU A 53 -19.27 24.82 -4.63
N THR A 54 -18.19 25.60 -4.52
CA THR A 54 -18.10 26.77 -3.63
C THR A 54 -19.02 27.92 -4.09
N ASN A 55 -19.22 28.09 -5.40
CA ASN A 55 -19.90 29.26 -5.96
C ASN A 55 -21.32 28.98 -6.45
N LEU A 56 -21.64 27.74 -6.78
CA LEU A 56 -22.95 27.36 -7.30
C LEU A 56 -23.82 26.65 -6.26
N THR A 57 -23.28 26.31 -5.09
CA THR A 57 -24.02 25.63 -4.02
C THR A 57 -23.78 26.29 -2.66
N SER A 58 -24.59 25.92 -1.67
CA SER A 58 -24.40 26.28 -0.27
C SER A 58 -23.64 25.21 0.52
N LEU A 59 -23.00 24.25 -0.16
CA LEU A 59 -22.25 23.18 0.48
C LEU A 59 -20.89 23.68 0.99
N PRO A 60 -20.29 23.00 1.98
CA PRO A 60 -18.93 23.30 2.42
C PRO A 60 -17.94 23.25 1.24
N ALA A 61 -16.97 24.16 1.25
CA ALA A 61 -15.89 24.13 0.27
C ALA A 61 -15.13 22.80 0.34
N ALA A 62 -14.80 22.24 -0.83
CA ALA A 62 -14.05 20.99 -0.89
C ALA A 62 -12.55 21.22 -0.64
N ASP A 63 -11.96 20.38 0.21
CA ASP A 63 -10.52 20.30 0.41
C ASP A 63 -9.80 19.88 -0.87
N ALA A 64 -10.40 18.98 -1.66
CA ALA A 64 -9.82 18.48 -2.90
C ALA A 64 -10.87 18.13 -3.97
N ALA A 65 -10.42 18.02 -5.22
CA ALA A 65 -11.13 17.31 -6.29
C ALA A 65 -10.20 16.28 -6.92
N ILE A 66 -10.73 15.10 -7.24
CA ILE A 66 -10.00 14.01 -7.89
C ILE A 66 -10.86 13.50 -9.04
N ILE A 67 -10.28 13.45 -10.24
CA ILE A 67 -10.93 12.90 -11.44
C ILE A 67 -9.95 11.94 -12.11
N ASN A 68 -10.44 10.77 -12.51
CA ASN A 68 -9.69 9.81 -13.30
C ASN A 68 -9.40 10.38 -14.71
N GLY A 69 -8.17 10.26 -15.19
CA GLY A 69 -7.73 10.80 -16.48
C GLY A 69 -8.54 10.30 -17.67
N GLY A 70 -9.18 9.13 -17.55
CA GLY A 70 -10.11 8.58 -18.53
C GLY A 70 -11.41 9.37 -18.70
N ALA A 71 -11.75 10.26 -17.76
CA ALA A 71 -12.91 11.14 -17.87
C ALA A 71 -12.71 12.31 -18.85
N ILE A 72 -11.46 12.62 -19.21
CA ILE A 72 -11.08 13.72 -20.11
C ILE A 72 -10.65 13.10 -21.44
N ASP A 73 -11.31 13.45 -22.56
CA ASP A 73 -11.16 12.71 -23.81
C ASP A 73 -10.71 13.53 -25.03
N ASP A 74 -10.91 14.85 -25.05
CA ASP A 74 -10.54 15.71 -26.19
C ASP A 74 -9.85 17.01 -25.75
N ASP A 75 -9.03 17.56 -26.65
CA ASP A 75 -8.29 18.80 -26.44
C ASP A 75 -9.27 19.97 -26.24
N LEU A 76 -8.87 20.96 -25.45
CA LEU A 76 -9.54 22.26 -25.40
C LEU A 76 -8.73 23.27 -26.24
N PRO A 77 -9.18 23.66 -27.45
CA PRO A 77 -8.40 24.51 -28.34
C PRO A 77 -8.15 25.91 -27.78
N ALA A 78 -7.13 26.60 -28.31
CA ALA A 78 -6.98 28.04 -28.11
C ALA A 78 -8.13 28.82 -28.77
N GLY A 79 -8.44 30.00 -28.24
CA GLY A 79 -9.53 30.85 -28.70
C GLY A 79 -10.84 30.64 -27.93
N ASP A 80 -11.96 30.93 -28.59
CA ASP A 80 -13.29 30.88 -27.97
C ASP A 80 -13.68 29.46 -27.56
N ILE A 81 -14.22 29.34 -26.34
CA ILE A 81 -14.70 28.09 -25.76
C ILE A 81 -16.21 27.98 -25.97
N THR A 82 -16.64 26.88 -26.56
CA THR A 82 -18.05 26.57 -26.85
C THR A 82 -18.55 25.40 -26.02
N ALA A 83 -19.88 25.31 -25.85
CA ALA A 83 -20.50 24.18 -25.16
C ALA A 83 -20.16 22.83 -25.83
N THR A 84 -20.11 22.80 -27.17
CA THR A 84 -19.75 21.60 -27.94
C THR A 84 -18.33 21.14 -27.67
N GLN A 85 -17.36 22.07 -27.56
CA GLN A 85 -15.99 21.71 -27.18
C GLN A 85 -15.95 21.13 -25.76
N LEU A 86 -16.64 21.75 -24.80
CA LEU A 86 -16.69 21.20 -23.43
C LEU A 86 -17.33 19.81 -23.37
N GLN A 87 -18.33 19.53 -24.22
CA GLN A 87 -18.93 18.21 -24.32
C GLN A 87 -17.98 17.18 -24.92
N LYS A 88 -17.07 17.55 -25.83
CA LYS A 88 -16.01 16.65 -26.31
C LYS A 88 -14.96 16.38 -25.24
N VAL A 89 -14.57 17.41 -24.48
CA VAL A 89 -13.61 17.28 -23.38
C VAL A 89 -14.14 16.34 -22.28
N LEU A 90 -15.42 16.46 -21.91
CA LEU A 90 -16.08 15.67 -20.86
C LEU A 90 -17.36 14.98 -21.38
N PRO A 91 -17.25 13.89 -22.17
CA PRO A 91 -18.35 13.35 -22.97
C PRO A 91 -19.37 12.52 -22.20
N TYR A 92 -19.04 12.08 -20.98
CA TYR A 92 -19.80 11.05 -20.27
C TYR A 92 -21.04 11.57 -19.52
N GLY A 93 -21.25 12.88 -19.47
CA GLY A 93 -22.38 13.47 -18.73
C GLY A 93 -22.30 13.24 -17.21
N SER A 94 -21.12 12.90 -16.67
CA SER A 94 -20.92 12.66 -15.25
C SER A 94 -21.30 13.85 -14.38
N THR A 95 -21.92 13.56 -13.24
CA THR A 95 -22.26 14.53 -12.21
C THR A 95 -21.23 14.58 -11.09
N LEU A 96 -21.18 15.71 -10.37
CA LEU A 96 -20.34 15.87 -9.20
C LEU A 96 -20.92 15.15 -7.99
N VAL A 97 -20.03 14.51 -7.24
CA VAL A 97 -20.33 13.88 -5.97
C VAL A 97 -19.40 14.45 -4.92
N VAL A 98 -19.98 14.87 -3.80
CA VAL A 98 -19.25 15.37 -2.64
C VAL A 98 -19.18 14.27 -1.60
N LEU A 99 -17.96 13.84 -1.28
CA LEU A 99 -17.68 12.77 -0.31
C LEU A 99 -16.97 13.33 0.92
N ASN A 100 -17.29 12.74 2.06
CA ASN A 100 -16.52 12.88 3.29
C ASN A 100 -15.62 11.65 3.44
N VAL A 101 -14.33 11.82 3.21
CA VAL A 101 -13.35 10.72 3.19
C VAL A 101 -12.27 10.93 4.24
N THR A 102 -11.70 9.86 4.75
CA THR A 102 -10.50 9.95 5.59
C THR A 102 -9.26 10.18 4.73
N GLY A 103 -8.20 10.72 5.31
CA GLY A 103 -6.91 10.83 4.62
C GLY A 103 -6.42 9.47 4.11
N ALA A 104 -6.65 8.38 4.85
CA ALA A 104 -6.31 7.03 4.42
C ALA A 104 -7.08 6.61 3.15
N GLN A 105 -8.36 6.99 3.04
CA GLN A 105 -9.15 6.76 1.83
C GLN A 105 -8.62 7.57 0.64
N ILE A 106 -8.14 8.81 0.85
CA ILE A 106 -7.48 9.57 -0.21
C ILE A 106 -6.20 8.86 -0.66
N ILE A 107 -5.35 8.39 0.26
CA ILE A 107 -4.13 7.65 -0.10
C ILE A 107 -4.46 6.38 -0.87
N ALA A 108 -5.44 5.58 -0.41
CA ALA A 108 -5.86 4.38 -1.10
C ALA A 108 -6.40 4.67 -2.51
N ALA A 109 -7.13 5.78 -2.69
CA ALA A 109 -7.58 6.23 -4.01
C ALA A 109 -6.41 6.62 -4.92
N LEU A 110 -5.41 7.33 -4.39
CA LEU A 110 -4.20 7.69 -5.13
C LEU A 110 -3.38 6.44 -5.50
N GLU A 111 -3.19 5.50 -4.58
CA GLU A 111 -2.53 4.21 -4.81
C GLU A 111 -3.24 3.39 -5.89
N ASN A 112 -4.59 3.34 -5.89
CA ASN A 112 -5.36 2.73 -6.98
C ASN A 112 -5.05 3.42 -8.31
N GLY A 113 -5.09 4.75 -8.34
CA GLY A 113 -4.87 5.52 -9.56
C GLY A 113 -3.47 5.32 -10.16
N VAL A 114 -2.46 5.06 -9.33
CA VAL A 114 -1.08 4.78 -9.77
C VAL A 114 -0.73 3.28 -9.78
N SER A 115 -1.71 2.38 -9.68
CA SER A 115 -1.49 0.92 -9.57
C SER A 115 -1.11 0.22 -10.87
N VAL A 116 -1.35 0.85 -12.02
CA VAL A 116 -1.08 0.29 -13.35
C VAL A 116 0.37 0.54 -13.78
N GLU A 117 0.80 -0.09 -14.87
CA GLU A 117 2.11 0.19 -15.46
C GLU A 117 2.16 1.62 -16.01
N ILE A 118 2.98 2.49 -15.42
CA ILE A 118 3.12 3.88 -15.84
C ILE A 118 4.52 4.04 -16.46
N PRO A 119 4.65 4.65 -17.65
CA PRO A 119 3.63 5.36 -18.44
C PRO A 119 2.97 4.52 -19.57
N SER A 120 3.19 3.21 -19.62
CA SER A 120 2.77 2.35 -20.75
C SER A 120 1.28 2.00 -20.76
N SER A 121 0.61 2.07 -19.60
CA SER A 121 -0.79 1.71 -19.49
C SER A 121 -1.70 2.72 -20.17
N THR A 122 -2.74 2.20 -20.82
CA THR A 122 -3.86 2.99 -21.34
C THR A 122 -5.03 3.03 -20.37
N ASP A 123 -4.89 2.62 -19.12
CA ASP A 123 -5.98 2.64 -18.16
C ASP A 123 -6.39 4.08 -17.77
N GLY A 124 -7.69 4.33 -17.65
CA GLY A 124 -8.24 5.66 -17.34
C GLY A 124 -8.05 6.10 -15.89
N ARG A 125 -7.65 5.21 -14.98
CA ARG A 125 -7.71 5.43 -13.53
C ARG A 125 -6.75 6.47 -12.95
N PHE A 126 -5.79 7.00 -13.71
CA PHE A 126 -4.79 7.92 -13.14
C PHE A 126 -5.44 9.20 -12.56
N PRO A 127 -5.11 9.66 -11.34
CA PRO A 127 -5.84 10.76 -10.72
C PRO A 127 -5.24 12.12 -11.07
N GLN A 128 -5.99 12.92 -11.83
CA GLN A 128 -5.81 14.38 -11.93
C GLN A 128 -6.46 15.04 -10.70
N VAL A 129 -5.84 16.09 -10.15
CA VAL A 129 -6.23 16.62 -8.84
C VAL A 129 -6.26 18.15 -8.76
N SER A 130 -7.09 18.68 -7.85
CA SER A 130 -7.02 20.04 -7.34
C SER A 130 -7.09 20.01 -5.82
N GLY A 131 -6.39 20.94 -5.15
CA GLY A 131 -6.32 20.98 -3.67
C GLY A 131 -5.47 19.87 -3.06
N LEU A 132 -4.82 19.05 -3.89
CA LEU A 132 -3.86 18.03 -3.49
C LEU A 132 -2.54 18.25 -4.22
N ILE A 133 -1.46 17.86 -3.54
CA ILE A 133 -0.13 17.68 -4.11
C ILE A 133 0.31 16.28 -3.71
N TYR A 134 0.73 15.44 -4.65
CA TYR A 134 1.25 14.12 -4.33
C TYR A 134 2.47 13.75 -5.18
N THR A 135 3.32 12.91 -4.60
CA THR A 135 4.48 12.31 -5.27
C THR A 135 4.31 10.80 -5.31
N TYR A 136 4.65 10.19 -6.44
CA TYR A 136 4.58 8.74 -6.61
C TYR A 136 5.84 8.16 -7.25
N ASN A 137 6.13 6.90 -6.93
CA ASN A 137 7.20 6.09 -7.50
C ASN A 137 6.60 4.85 -8.19
N ALA A 138 6.56 4.86 -9.52
CA ALA A 138 5.99 3.76 -10.31
C ALA A 138 6.76 2.43 -10.15
N SER A 139 8.04 2.48 -9.78
CA SER A 139 8.89 1.29 -9.57
C SER A 139 8.66 0.64 -8.19
N ALA A 140 7.95 1.29 -7.27
CA ALA A 140 7.60 0.69 -6.00
C ALA A 140 6.50 -0.37 -6.17
N PRO A 141 6.42 -1.36 -5.26
CA PRO A 141 5.32 -2.32 -5.24
C PRO A 141 3.96 -1.62 -5.25
N VAL A 142 2.99 -2.19 -5.97
CA VAL A 142 1.61 -1.69 -6.00
C VAL A 142 1.07 -1.56 -4.56
N GLY A 143 0.39 -0.46 -4.26
CA GLY A 143 -0.09 -0.13 -2.92
C GLY A 143 0.97 0.56 -2.04
N ARG A 144 2.19 0.78 -2.54
CA ARG A 144 3.27 1.53 -1.89
C ARG A 144 3.93 2.53 -2.83
N ARG A 145 3.20 2.99 -3.84
CA ARG A 145 3.71 3.90 -4.87
C ARG A 145 3.59 5.36 -4.47
N ILE A 146 2.66 5.73 -3.60
CA ILE A 146 2.55 7.10 -3.08
C ILE A 146 3.60 7.32 -1.99
N THR A 147 4.54 8.23 -2.25
CA THR A 147 5.64 8.54 -1.32
C THR A 147 5.34 9.75 -0.44
N SER A 148 4.49 10.66 -0.93
CA SER A 148 3.98 11.80 -0.16
C SER A 148 2.63 12.26 -0.73
N ALA A 149 1.77 12.79 0.15
CA ALA A 149 0.56 13.49 -0.26
C ALA A 149 0.21 14.58 0.76
N SER A 150 -0.24 15.72 0.26
CA SER A 150 -0.58 16.91 1.02
C SER A 150 -1.83 17.58 0.45
N THR A 151 -2.62 18.24 1.29
CA THR A 151 -3.61 19.21 0.84
C THR A 151 -2.97 20.57 0.58
N LYS A 152 -3.52 21.32 -0.38
CA LYS A 152 -3.18 22.72 -0.68
C LYS A 152 -4.45 23.55 -0.53
N SER A 153 -4.50 24.41 0.48
CA SER A 153 -5.64 25.32 0.69
C SER A 153 -5.70 26.39 -0.41
N ALA A 154 -6.84 27.07 -0.52
CA ALA A 154 -6.97 28.22 -1.42
C ALA A 154 -5.99 29.37 -1.09
N SER A 155 -5.55 29.49 0.17
CA SER A 155 -4.51 30.44 0.60
C SER A 155 -3.09 30.00 0.28
N GLY A 156 -2.90 28.85 -0.38
CA GLY A 156 -1.60 28.29 -0.73
C GLY A 156 -0.91 27.53 0.41
N SER A 157 -1.56 27.37 1.56
CA SER A 157 -1.00 26.61 2.68
C SER A 157 -1.01 25.12 2.36
N VAL A 158 0.17 24.49 2.43
CA VAL A 158 0.34 23.06 2.19
C VAL A 158 0.41 22.32 3.52
N GLN A 159 -0.39 21.27 3.67
CA GLN A 159 -0.43 20.45 4.87
C GLN A 159 -0.41 18.97 4.49
N PRO A 160 0.40 18.12 5.15
CA PRO A 160 0.36 16.68 4.89
C PRO A 160 -1.05 16.11 5.02
N ILE A 161 -1.38 15.10 4.22
CA ILE A 161 -2.59 14.31 4.47
C ILE A 161 -2.39 13.56 5.78
N TYR A 162 -3.34 13.75 6.69
CA TYR A 162 -3.42 13.03 7.95
C TYR A 162 -4.40 11.87 7.79
N PRO A 163 -3.96 10.60 7.93
CA PRO A 163 -4.78 9.43 7.58
C PRO A 163 -6.17 9.40 8.22
N CYS A 164 -6.29 9.87 9.47
CA CYS A 164 -7.53 9.83 10.22
C CYS A 164 -8.33 11.13 10.19
N ARG A 165 -7.76 12.20 9.62
CA ARG A 165 -8.52 13.44 9.40
C ARG A 165 -9.53 13.19 8.29
N ARG A 166 -10.72 13.75 8.44
CA ARG A 166 -11.74 13.79 7.41
C ARG A 166 -11.54 14.99 6.49
N TYR A 167 -11.80 14.76 5.22
CA TYR A 167 -11.65 15.70 4.12
C TYR A 167 -12.91 15.67 3.26
N VAL A 168 -13.35 16.85 2.83
CA VAL A 168 -14.44 17.00 1.86
C VAL A 168 -13.80 16.96 0.48
N ILE A 169 -14.11 15.94 -0.32
CA ILE A 169 -13.58 15.83 -1.68
C ILE A 169 -14.69 15.78 -2.72
N ILE A 170 -14.37 16.22 -3.94
CA ILE A 170 -15.23 16.08 -5.11
C ILE A 170 -14.66 15.01 -6.03
N VAL A 171 -15.52 14.10 -6.47
CA VAL A 171 -15.24 13.13 -7.52
C VAL A 171 -16.40 13.13 -8.52
N ASN A 172 -16.23 12.47 -9.66
CA ASN A 172 -17.37 12.18 -10.53
C ASN A 172 -18.20 11.00 -9.98
N ASP A 173 -19.46 10.91 -10.40
CA ASP A 173 -20.37 9.83 -10.02
C ASP A 173 -19.88 8.43 -10.39
N TYR A 174 -19.18 8.29 -11.51
CA TYR A 174 -18.54 7.03 -11.91
C TYR A 174 -17.54 6.51 -10.87
N MET A 175 -16.57 7.33 -10.45
CA MET A 175 -15.61 7.01 -9.40
C MET A 175 -16.30 6.85 -8.05
N ALA A 176 -17.31 7.68 -7.74
CA ALA A 176 -18.08 7.55 -6.51
C ALA A 176 -18.86 6.23 -6.41
N GLY A 177 -19.18 5.61 -7.55
CA GLY A 177 -19.76 4.27 -7.63
C GLY A 177 -18.72 3.13 -7.60
N GLY A 178 -17.42 3.45 -7.53
CA GLY A 178 -16.34 2.46 -7.55
C GLY A 178 -15.75 2.17 -8.93
N GLY A 179 -16.11 2.93 -9.96
CA GLY A 179 -15.52 2.83 -11.30
C GLY A 179 -13.99 2.98 -11.29
N ASP A 180 -13.30 2.45 -12.31
CA ASP A 180 -11.83 2.45 -12.42
C ASP A 180 -11.09 1.89 -11.18
N GLY A 181 -11.74 1.01 -10.41
CA GLY A 181 -11.17 0.41 -9.20
C GLY A 181 -11.23 1.30 -7.96
N TYR A 182 -11.90 2.44 -8.01
CA TYR A 182 -12.07 3.37 -6.88
C TYR A 182 -13.12 2.88 -5.85
N SER A 183 -13.10 1.59 -5.51
CA SER A 183 -14.02 0.97 -4.54
C SER A 183 -14.03 1.66 -3.17
N VAL A 184 -12.92 2.29 -2.81
CA VAL A 184 -12.79 3.11 -1.59
C VAL A 184 -13.81 4.26 -1.54
N PHE A 185 -14.25 4.79 -2.68
CA PHE A 185 -15.26 5.85 -2.75
C PHE A 185 -16.69 5.32 -2.72
N ALA A 186 -16.93 4.10 -3.19
CA ALA A 186 -18.25 3.46 -3.13
C ALA A 186 -18.74 3.24 -1.69
N THR A 187 -17.80 3.09 -0.75
CA THR A 187 -18.08 2.91 0.69
C THR A 187 -17.92 4.19 1.51
N ALA A 188 -17.55 5.31 0.88
CA ALA A 188 -17.34 6.59 1.57
C ALA A 188 -18.68 7.27 1.93
N ALA A 189 -18.67 8.03 3.02
CA ALA A 189 -19.85 8.81 3.42
C ALA A 189 -20.12 9.92 2.40
N ARG A 190 -21.29 9.89 1.76
CA ARG A 190 -21.71 10.89 0.78
C ARG A 190 -22.30 12.10 1.48
N ILE A 191 -21.74 13.29 1.23
CA ILE A 191 -22.28 14.56 1.73
C ILE A 191 -23.43 15.01 0.82
N SER A 192 -23.23 14.98 -0.50
CA SER A 192 -24.23 15.43 -1.46
C SER A 192 -23.96 14.95 -2.89
N SER A 193 -25.02 14.93 -3.70
CA SER A 193 -24.99 14.76 -5.15
C SER A 193 -25.70 15.97 -5.79
N PRO A 194 -25.04 17.14 -5.91
CA PRO A 194 -25.71 18.39 -6.29
C PRO A 194 -26.31 18.41 -7.72
N SER A 195 -26.24 17.31 -8.47
CA SER A 195 -26.74 17.21 -9.85
C SER A 195 -26.14 18.31 -10.76
N ILE A 196 -24.87 18.63 -10.49
CA ILE A 196 -24.04 19.51 -11.30
C ILE A 196 -23.27 18.60 -12.27
N LEU A 197 -23.46 18.80 -13.57
CA LEU A 197 -22.63 18.14 -14.58
C LEU A 197 -21.20 18.69 -14.50
N ALA A 198 -20.20 17.84 -14.70
CA ALA A 198 -18.81 18.28 -14.78
C ALA A 198 -18.61 19.34 -15.89
N THR A 199 -19.29 19.18 -17.04
CA THR A 199 -19.33 20.18 -18.12
C THR A 199 -19.91 21.53 -17.66
N THR A 200 -21.00 21.53 -16.89
CA THR A 200 -21.59 22.75 -16.32
C THR A 200 -20.63 23.44 -15.35
N ALA A 201 -19.88 22.66 -14.55
CA ALA A 201 -18.87 23.21 -13.64
C ALA A 201 -17.73 23.90 -14.43
N VAL A 202 -17.20 23.25 -15.46
CA VAL A 202 -16.16 23.82 -16.33
C VAL A 202 -16.66 25.05 -17.08
N ALA A 203 -17.88 25.03 -17.61
CA ALA A 203 -18.46 26.18 -18.29
C ALA A 203 -18.62 27.39 -17.38
N ALA A 204 -19.18 27.19 -16.18
CA ALA A 204 -19.33 28.27 -15.21
C ALA A 204 -17.97 28.84 -14.76
N TYR A 205 -16.96 27.97 -14.64
CA TYR A 205 -15.59 28.38 -14.35
C TYR A 205 -14.99 29.20 -15.51
N ALA A 206 -15.14 28.76 -16.76
CA ALA A 206 -14.65 29.49 -17.93
C ALA A 206 -15.31 30.87 -18.09
N THR A 207 -16.60 31.00 -17.73
CA THR A 207 -17.27 32.31 -17.69
C THR A 207 -16.72 33.22 -16.59
N ALA A 208 -16.34 32.66 -15.44
CA ALA A 208 -15.79 33.42 -14.33
C ALA A 208 -14.30 33.78 -14.51
N PHE A 209 -13.55 32.95 -15.23
CA PHE A 209 -12.11 33.09 -15.45
C PHE A 209 -11.80 33.01 -16.94
N SER A 210 -11.91 34.15 -17.62
CA SER A 210 -11.56 34.27 -19.03
C SER A 210 -10.51 35.38 -19.20
N PRO A 211 -9.34 35.11 -19.81
CA PRO A 211 -8.90 33.82 -20.36
C PRO A 211 -8.62 32.77 -19.26
N LEU A 212 -8.77 31.48 -19.61
CA LEU A 212 -8.51 30.37 -18.70
C LEU A 212 -7.02 30.27 -18.29
N PRO A 213 -6.71 29.83 -17.06
CA PRO A 213 -5.34 29.52 -16.66
C PRO A 213 -4.73 28.44 -17.56
N SER A 214 -3.47 28.63 -17.95
CA SER A 214 -2.69 27.65 -18.72
C SER A 214 -1.49 27.16 -17.91
N GLY A 215 -1.16 25.87 -18.05
CA GLY A 215 0.03 25.26 -17.45
C GLY A 215 -0.24 24.37 -16.22
N THR A 216 0.85 23.83 -15.69
CA THR A 216 0.90 22.94 -14.51
C THR A 216 1.54 23.67 -13.33
N ASP A 217 1.13 23.37 -12.10
CA ASP A 217 1.65 24.01 -10.88
C ASP A 217 2.26 23.02 -9.86
N GLY A 218 2.62 21.81 -10.33
CA GLY A 218 3.39 20.84 -9.56
C GLY A 218 2.54 20.00 -8.60
N ARG A 219 1.27 19.77 -8.94
CA ARG A 219 0.35 18.92 -8.16
C ARG A 219 0.76 17.45 -8.17
N ILE A 220 1.39 16.98 -9.24
CA ILE A 220 1.73 15.57 -9.41
C ILE A 220 3.19 15.43 -9.79
N THR A 221 3.96 14.75 -8.95
CA THR A 221 5.39 14.50 -9.19
C THR A 221 5.66 13.01 -9.30
N ALA A 222 6.20 12.57 -10.44
CA ALA A 222 6.79 11.23 -10.56
C ALA A 222 8.23 11.26 -10.05
N CYS A 223 8.61 10.27 -9.25
CA CYS A 223 9.97 10.11 -8.74
C CYS A 223 10.55 8.73 -9.05
N SER A 224 11.88 8.65 -9.08
CA SER A 224 12.64 7.43 -9.31
C SER A 224 13.67 7.20 -8.19
N GLY A 225 14.07 5.93 -8.00
CA GLY A 225 15.03 5.49 -6.98
C GLY A 225 14.38 5.03 -5.66
N ALA A 226 15.21 4.61 -4.70
CA ALA A 226 14.74 4.16 -3.40
C ALA A 226 14.08 5.33 -2.63
N PRO A 227 12.81 5.19 -2.22
CA PRO A 227 12.12 6.28 -1.53
C PRO A 227 12.90 6.76 -0.29
N GLY A 228 12.93 8.07 -0.03
CA GLY A 228 13.59 8.69 1.13
C GLY A 228 15.09 8.96 0.99
N THR A 229 15.75 8.38 -0.02
CA THR A 229 17.17 8.67 -0.33
C THR A 229 17.33 9.74 -1.42
N ASN A 230 16.30 9.91 -2.26
CA ASN A 230 16.25 10.94 -3.29
C ASN A 230 15.41 12.13 -2.78
N PRO A 231 15.94 13.38 -2.78
CA PRO A 231 15.18 14.58 -2.41
C PRO A 231 13.91 14.79 -3.25
N LYS A 232 13.89 14.29 -4.50
CA LYS A 232 12.72 14.31 -5.39
C LYS A 232 11.74 13.16 -5.13
N CYS A 233 12.09 12.20 -4.27
CA CYS A 233 11.26 11.05 -3.88
C CYS A 233 11.14 10.98 -2.35
N PRO A 234 10.58 12.02 -1.70
CA PRO A 234 10.49 12.06 -0.26
C PRO A 234 9.59 10.93 0.24
N LEU A 235 10.07 10.18 1.23
CA LEU A 235 9.23 9.30 2.05
C LEU A 235 8.68 10.11 3.21
N VAL A 236 7.64 10.90 2.94
CA VAL A 236 6.78 11.35 4.02
C VAL A 236 5.77 10.24 4.20
N ARG A 237 6.14 9.20 4.98
CA ARG A 237 5.21 8.13 5.28
C ARG A 237 3.93 8.77 5.81
N VAL A 238 2.86 8.60 5.05
CA VAL A 238 1.49 8.89 5.50
C VAL A 238 1.12 7.74 6.43
N THR A 239 1.85 7.62 7.53
CA THR A 239 1.67 6.60 8.54
C THR A 239 0.55 7.03 9.45
N MET A 240 -0.23 6.05 9.88
CA MET A 240 -1.32 6.20 10.84
C MET A 240 -0.82 6.76 12.20
N ASP A 241 0.50 6.81 12.43
CA ASP A 241 1.16 7.43 13.59
C ASP A 241 0.90 8.94 13.74
N ARG A 242 0.48 9.63 12.67
CA ARG A 242 0.10 11.07 12.68
C ARG A 242 -1.37 11.32 13.02
N CYS A 243 -2.12 10.31 13.42
CA CYS A 243 -3.49 10.47 13.92
C CYS A 243 -3.49 10.98 15.37
N ILE A 244 -3.34 12.29 15.53
CA ILE A 244 -3.35 12.96 16.85
C ILE A 244 -4.77 13.03 17.44
N PHE A 245 -5.81 12.81 16.63
CA PHE A 245 -7.20 12.79 17.07
C PHE A 245 -7.70 11.37 17.35
N PRO A 246 -8.67 11.21 18.26
CA PRO A 246 -9.39 9.95 18.43
C PRO A 246 -9.97 9.43 17.11
N ILE A 247 -9.77 8.16 16.82
CA ILE A 247 -10.22 7.49 15.59
C ILE A 247 -11.43 6.58 15.83
N GLY A 248 -11.86 6.49 17.09
CA GLY A 248 -12.96 5.70 17.57
C GLY A 248 -12.90 5.58 19.08
N SER A 249 -13.74 4.73 19.66
CA SER A 249 -13.74 4.44 21.08
C SER A 249 -13.83 2.94 21.32
N ASN A 250 -13.32 2.52 22.47
CA ASN A 250 -13.52 1.18 23.01
C ASN A 250 -14.18 1.33 24.39
N PRO A 251 -15.42 0.87 24.59
CA PRO A 251 -16.14 1.06 25.84
C PRO A 251 -15.67 0.09 26.94
N THR A 252 -14.98 -1.00 26.61
CA THR A 252 -14.60 -2.05 27.57
C THR A 252 -13.14 -2.46 27.39
N ALA A 253 -12.35 -2.44 28.46
CA ALA A 253 -10.94 -2.79 28.36
C ALA A 253 -10.77 -4.26 27.98
N LEU A 254 -9.95 -4.54 26.97
CA LEU A 254 -9.63 -5.89 26.52
C LEU A 254 -8.22 -6.25 26.97
N SER A 255 -8.10 -7.35 27.72
CA SER A 255 -6.83 -7.79 28.29
C SER A 255 -5.82 -8.18 27.21
N GLY A 256 -4.59 -7.70 27.37
CA GLY A 256 -3.41 -8.13 26.60
C GLY A 256 -2.49 -9.05 27.39
N ALA A 257 -2.99 -9.74 28.41
CA ALA A 257 -2.18 -10.63 29.24
C ALA A 257 -1.62 -11.80 28.42
N GLU A 258 -0.29 -11.93 28.38
CA GLU A 258 0.39 -12.95 27.58
C GLU A 258 -0.06 -14.36 27.93
N ALA A 259 -0.32 -14.63 29.22
CA ALA A 259 -0.78 -15.94 29.69
C ALA A 259 -2.08 -16.37 29.00
N SER A 260 -3.06 -15.47 28.90
CA SER A 260 -4.35 -15.76 28.25
C SER A 260 -4.20 -15.77 26.73
N LEU A 261 -3.54 -14.75 26.16
CA LEU A 261 -3.32 -14.66 24.71
C LEU A 261 -2.64 -15.92 24.17
N ARG A 262 -1.70 -16.51 24.91
CA ARG A 262 -0.90 -17.65 24.45
C ARG A 262 -1.47 -19.02 24.83
N SER A 263 -2.70 -19.10 25.33
CA SER A 263 -3.31 -20.38 25.75
C SER A 263 -4.81 -20.50 25.54
N THR A 264 -5.54 -19.41 25.33
CA THR A 264 -7.00 -19.45 25.23
C THR A 264 -7.53 -18.40 24.26
N GLU A 265 -8.83 -18.49 23.98
CA GLU A 265 -9.57 -17.45 23.28
C GLU A 265 -9.56 -16.15 24.10
N THR A 266 -9.37 -15.03 23.42
CA THR A 266 -9.46 -13.72 24.07
C THR A 266 -10.31 -12.76 23.24
N ALA A 267 -11.07 -11.90 23.91
CA ALA A 267 -11.84 -10.86 23.24
C ALA A 267 -10.96 -9.91 22.39
N LEU A 268 -9.72 -9.66 22.83
CA LEU A 268 -8.74 -8.88 22.06
C LEU A 268 -8.29 -9.61 20.79
N GLY A 269 -7.97 -10.90 20.89
CA GLY A 269 -7.62 -11.72 19.73
C GLY A 269 -8.75 -11.84 18.71
N ASN A 270 -9.99 -12.01 19.21
CA ASN A 270 -11.19 -12.01 18.39
C ASN A 270 -11.35 -10.68 17.63
N LEU A 271 -11.33 -9.56 18.36
CA LEU A 271 -11.43 -8.21 17.78
C LEU A 271 -10.36 -7.97 16.71
N LEU A 272 -9.13 -8.39 17.00
CA LEU A 272 -8.00 -8.20 16.11
C LEU A 272 -8.20 -8.99 14.82
N CYS A 273 -8.47 -10.29 14.88
CA CYS A 273 -8.64 -11.08 13.67
C CYS A 273 -9.91 -10.71 12.89
N ASP A 274 -11.01 -10.38 13.56
CA ASP A 274 -12.24 -9.88 12.92
C ASP A 274 -11.98 -8.56 12.18
N GLY A 275 -11.25 -7.63 12.83
CA GLY A 275 -10.90 -6.34 12.27
C GLY A 275 -9.94 -6.42 11.09
N LEU A 276 -8.94 -7.30 11.15
CA LEU A 276 -8.01 -7.51 10.03
C LEU A 276 -8.70 -8.11 8.81
N ARG A 277 -9.61 -9.09 9.00
CA ARG A 277 -10.42 -9.64 7.89
C ARG A 277 -11.33 -8.59 7.27
N TRP A 278 -12.02 -7.82 8.10
CA TRP A 278 -12.86 -6.72 7.63
C TRP A 278 -12.04 -5.71 6.83
N ALA A 279 -10.86 -5.34 7.32
CA ALA A 279 -10.00 -4.36 6.67
C ALA A 279 -9.51 -4.85 5.30
N VAL A 280 -9.07 -6.11 5.18
CA VAL A 280 -8.68 -6.67 3.88
C VAL A 280 -9.86 -6.65 2.92
N ALA A 281 -11.01 -7.18 3.32
CA ALA A 281 -12.21 -7.20 2.47
C ALA A 281 -12.59 -5.81 1.94
N ASN A 282 -12.51 -4.78 2.79
CA ASN A 282 -12.93 -3.42 2.43
C ASN A 282 -11.84 -2.58 1.75
N LEU A 283 -10.56 -2.82 2.04
CA LEU A 283 -9.45 -2.07 1.43
C LEU A 283 -9.05 -2.62 0.07
N THR A 284 -9.24 -3.91 -0.18
CA THR A 284 -8.89 -4.53 -1.47
C THR A 284 -10.09 -4.72 -2.38
N GLY A 285 -11.32 -4.73 -1.84
CA GLY A 285 -12.53 -5.00 -2.62
C GLY A 285 -12.39 -6.31 -3.42
N SER A 286 -12.78 -6.29 -4.70
CA SER A 286 -12.71 -7.47 -5.58
C SER A 286 -11.29 -7.85 -6.05
N LEU A 287 -10.24 -7.12 -5.63
CA LEU A 287 -8.86 -7.45 -6.01
C LEU A 287 -8.38 -8.76 -5.36
N LEU A 288 -8.92 -9.11 -4.20
CA LEU A 288 -8.61 -10.35 -3.48
C LEU A 288 -9.89 -11.17 -3.24
N PRO A 289 -9.80 -12.50 -3.26
CA PRO A 289 -10.92 -13.33 -2.86
C PRO A 289 -11.27 -13.07 -1.38
N PRO A 290 -12.55 -13.23 -0.99
CA PRO A 290 -12.93 -13.20 0.42
C PRO A 290 -12.08 -14.17 1.23
N THR A 291 -11.57 -13.71 2.37
CA THR A 291 -10.84 -14.58 3.28
C THR A 291 -11.83 -15.51 3.98
N ASP A 292 -11.51 -16.79 4.12
CA ASP A 292 -12.26 -17.79 4.90
C ASP A 292 -11.87 -17.77 6.37
N ALA A 293 -10.60 -17.45 6.66
CA ALA A 293 -10.01 -17.49 8.00
C ALA A 293 -9.02 -16.34 8.24
N CYS A 294 -8.81 -15.98 9.50
CA CYS A 294 -7.65 -15.22 9.98
C CYS A 294 -6.96 -16.00 11.09
N LEU A 295 -5.64 -16.13 11.01
CA LEU A 295 -4.79 -16.69 12.05
C LEU A 295 -3.67 -15.69 12.34
N ILE A 296 -3.59 -15.23 13.59
CA ILE A 296 -2.49 -14.39 14.06
C ILE A 296 -1.88 -15.05 15.30
N ASN A 297 -0.57 -15.30 15.25
CA ASN A 297 0.19 -15.79 16.38
C ASN A 297 0.16 -14.75 17.50
N SER A 298 -0.18 -15.17 18.72
CA SER A 298 -0.34 -14.33 19.90
C SER A 298 0.91 -13.55 20.28
N GLY A 299 2.09 -13.98 19.82
CA GLY A 299 3.34 -13.23 19.93
C GLY A 299 3.32 -11.87 19.23
N THR A 300 2.39 -11.67 18.30
CA THR A 300 2.12 -10.39 17.64
C THR A 300 1.42 -9.38 18.55
N ILE A 301 0.67 -9.84 19.55
CA ILE A 301 -0.17 -9.02 20.43
C ILE A 301 0.62 -8.65 21.68
N ARG A 302 1.00 -7.37 21.82
CA ARG A 302 1.95 -6.89 22.85
C ARG A 302 1.38 -5.95 23.90
N ALA A 303 0.12 -5.54 23.75
CA ALA A 303 -0.57 -4.68 24.69
C ALA A 303 -2.06 -5.03 24.73
N GLY A 304 -2.73 -4.63 25.81
CA GLY A 304 -4.19 -4.64 25.89
C GLY A 304 -4.80 -3.44 25.16
N LEU A 305 -6.12 -3.44 24.99
CA LEU A 305 -6.87 -2.31 24.45
C LEU A 305 -7.66 -1.62 25.59
N PRO A 306 -7.30 -0.39 26.00
CA PRO A 306 -7.97 0.29 27.12
C PRO A 306 -9.39 0.77 26.76
N ALA A 307 -10.19 1.02 27.80
CA ALA A 307 -11.55 1.57 27.66
C ALA A 307 -11.52 3.11 27.49
N VAL A 308 -11.14 3.58 26.31
CA VAL A 308 -10.91 5.00 26.02
C VAL A 308 -11.27 5.36 24.57
N ASN A 309 -11.22 6.66 24.28
CA ASN A 309 -11.11 7.16 22.92
C ASN A 309 -9.76 6.72 22.32
N LEU A 310 -9.83 5.91 21.28
CA LEU A 310 -8.69 5.23 20.67
C LEU A 310 -7.94 6.17 19.73
N SER A 311 -6.63 5.99 19.69
CA SER A 311 -5.73 6.58 18.71
C SER A 311 -4.83 5.47 18.16
N VAL A 312 -4.30 5.66 16.95
CA VAL A 312 -3.42 4.66 16.35
C VAL A 312 -2.16 4.52 17.21
N THR A 313 -1.45 5.63 17.44
CA THR A 313 -0.12 5.62 18.06
C THR A 313 -0.14 5.20 19.51
N SER A 314 -1.13 5.64 20.29
CA SER A 314 -1.16 5.38 21.73
C SER A 314 -1.86 4.07 22.09
N HIS A 315 -2.70 3.52 21.20
CA HIS A 315 -3.57 2.40 21.56
C HIS A 315 -3.51 1.23 20.57
N LEU A 316 -3.54 1.44 19.25
CA LEU A 316 -3.54 0.33 18.29
C LEU A 316 -2.14 -0.18 17.93
N GLN A 317 -1.19 0.72 17.71
CA GLN A 317 0.18 0.36 17.36
C GLN A 317 0.91 -0.39 18.49
N PRO A 318 0.73 -0.06 19.78
CA PRO A 318 1.31 -0.85 20.87
C PRO A 318 0.80 -2.30 20.91
N ILE A 319 -0.40 -2.57 20.39
CA ILE A 319 -0.93 -3.94 20.30
C ILE A 319 -0.15 -4.72 19.24
N VAL A 320 0.18 -4.13 18.09
CA VAL A 320 0.87 -4.75 16.95
C VAL A 320 2.14 -3.97 16.55
N PRO A 321 3.19 -3.93 17.39
CA PRO A 321 4.25 -2.93 17.29
C PRO A 321 5.30 -3.21 16.21
N PHE A 322 5.28 -4.38 15.57
CA PHE A 322 6.36 -4.86 14.70
C PHE A 322 6.33 -4.29 13.27
N GLY A 323 5.26 -3.58 12.90
CA GLY A 323 5.12 -3.06 11.54
C GLY A 323 4.84 -4.14 10.49
N ASN A 324 4.47 -5.35 10.93
CA ASN A 324 4.07 -6.47 10.07
C ASN A 324 2.93 -6.08 9.13
N SER A 325 2.97 -6.63 7.93
CA SER A 325 1.93 -6.47 6.91
C SER A 325 1.08 -7.73 6.78
N LEU A 326 -0.14 -7.55 6.27
CA LEU A 326 -1.08 -8.63 6.03
C LEU A 326 -0.75 -9.40 4.76
N VAL A 327 -0.85 -10.72 4.82
CA VAL A 327 -0.63 -11.63 3.69
C VAL A 327 -1.82 -12.57 3.57
N VAL A 328 -2.35 -12.71 2.35
CA VAL A 328 -3.42 -13.65 2.03
C VAL A 328 -2.82 -14.88 1.38
N LEU A 329 -3.11 -16.05 1.94
CA LEU A 329 -2.62 -17.35 1.50
C LEU A 329 -3.76 -18.21 0.97
N SER A 330 -3.50 -19.03 -0.05
CA SER A 330 -4.36 -20.15 -0.43
C SER A 330 -3.73 -21.46 0.02
N ILE A 331 -4.32 -22.11 1.01
CA ILE A 331 -3.81 -23.35 1.63
C ILE A 331 -4.88 -24.44 1.64
N THR A 332 -4.49 -25.71 1.67
CA THR A 332 -5.44 -26.83 1.83
C THR A 332 -5.98 -26.91 3.26
N GLY A 333 -7.10 -27.61 3.45
CA GLY A 333 -7.64 -27.88 4.79
C GLY A 333 -6.64 -28.67 5.66
N GLU A 334 -5.87 -29.58 5.05
CA GLU A 334 -4.77 -30.29 5.73
C GLU A 334 -3.70 -29.30 6.24
N GLN A 335 -3.28 -28.35 5.40
CA GLN A 335 -2.34 -27.31 5.79
C GLN A 335 -2.90 -26.40 6.89
N LEU A 336 -4.21 -26.10 6.86
CA LEU A 336 -4.87 -25.34 7.91
C LEU A 336 -4.88 -26.10 9.25
N ILE A 337 -5.20 -27.40 9.24
CA ILE A 337 -5.16 -28.25 10.44
C ILE A 337 -3.73 -28.32 10.99
N ALA A 338 -2.73 -28.53 10.12
CA ALA A 338 -1.33 -28.54 10.52
C ALA A 338 -0.86 -27.21 11.12
N ALA A 339 -1.35 -26.08 10.59
CA ALA A 339 -1.08 -24.75 11.16
C ALA A 339 -1.68 -24.62 12.57
N LEU A 340 -2.91 -25.08 12.77
CA LEU A 340 -3.55 -25.08 14.09
C LEU A 340 -2.82 -26.00 15.08
N GLU A 341 -2.41 -27.20 14.65
CA GLU A 341 -1.58 -28.12 15.44
C GLU A 341 -0.27 -27.47 15.89
N ASN A 342 0.46 -26.80 14.99
CA ASN A 342 1.65 -26.02 15.38
C ASN A 342 1.29 -24.93 16.39
N GLY A 343 0.20 -24.22 16.16
CA GLY A 343 -0.25 -23.15 17.03
C GLY A 343 -0.50 -23.61 18.47
N VAL A 344 -1.12 -24.77 18.64
CA VAL A 344 -1.39 -25.35 19.96
C VAL A 344 -0.27 -26.26 20.47
N SER A 345 0.88 -26.35 19.80
CA SER A 345 1.97 -27.25 20.18
C SER A 345 2.81 -26.77 21.37
N GLY A 346 2.59 -25.53 21.84
CA GLY A 346 3.36 -24.95 22.95
C GLY A 346 3.17 -25.71 24.27
N SER A 347 4.16 -25.67 25.16
CA SER A 347 4.03 -26.19 26.52
C SER A 347 3.24 -25.21 27.39
N PHE A 348 1.96 -25.50 27.63
CA PHE A 348 1.07 -24.71 28.49
C PHE A 348 1.32 -24.95 29.99
N ALA A 349 1.99 -26.06 30.34
CA ALA A 349 2.05 -26.55 31.71
C ALA A 349 3.21 -26.01 32.54
N ASN A 350 4.38 -25.67 31.95
CA ASN A 350 5.56 -25.22 32.70
C ASN A 350 6.65 -24.67 31.76
N SER A 351 6.53 -23.44 31.27
CA SER A 351 7.71 -22.77 30.71
C SER A 351 7.64 -21.26 30.87
N SER A 352 8.75 -20.68 31.32
CA SER A 352 9.10 -19.25 31.28
C SER A 352 9.15 -18.67 29.85
N ALA A 353 8.64 -19.42 28.87
CA ALA A 353 8.64 -19.16 27.45
C ALA A 353 7.35 -19.74 26.83
N LEU A 354 6.18 -19.23 27.23
CA LEU A 354 4.96 -19.42 26.43
C LEU A 354 5.28 -18.93 25.01
N ALA A 355 5.49 -19.86 24.08
CA ALA A 355 5.85 -19.50 22.72
C ALA A 355 4.73 -18.65 22.12
N GLY A 356 5.08 -17.59 21.39
CA GLY A 356 4.11 -16.68 20.75
C GLY A 356 3.23 -17.34 19.69
N ARG A 357 3.39 -18.64 19.44
CA ARG A 357 2.78 -19.38 18.33
C ARG A 357 1.27 -19.62 18.45
N PHE A 358 0.67 -19.55 19.65
CA PHE A 358 -0.76 -19.79 19.82
C PHE A 358 -1.59 -18.90 18.87
N PRO A 359 -2.56 -19.42 18.10
CA PRO A 359 -3.30 -18.63 17.14
C PRO A 359 -4.53 -18.00 17.77
N GLN A 360 -4.65 -16.68 17.71
CA GLN A 360 -5.95 -16.01 17.77
C GLN A 360 -6.58 -16.04 16.38
N VAL A 361 -7.91 -16.23 16.30
CA VAL A 361 -8.56 -16.57 15.03
C VAL A 361 -9.84 -15.78 14.73
N SER A 362 -10.23 -15.75 13.47
CA SER A 362 -11.56 -15.34 13.01
C SER A 362 -12.02 -16.22 11.84
N GLY A 363 -13.31 -16.59 11.86
CA GLY A 363 -13.98 -17.51 10.92
C GLY A 363 -13.46 -18.95 10.91
N VAL A 364 -12.55 -19.30 11.82
CA VAL A 364 -12.25 -20.67 12.20
C VAL A 364 -12.77 -20.89 13.61
N VAL A 365 -13.40 -22.04 13.83
CA VAL A 365 -13.77 -22.54 15.16
C VAL A 365 -13.03 -23.85 15.35
N PHE A 366 -12.29 -24.01 16.45
CA PHE A 366 -11.57 -25.24 16.71
C PHE A 366 -11.55 -25.62 18.19
N GLN A 367 -11.43 -26.92 18.44
CA GLN A 367 -11.29 -27.51 19.76
C GLN A 367 -9.96 -28.24 19.83
N TYR A 368 -9.26 -28.14 20.97
CA TYR A 368 -7.98 -28.80 21.15
C TYR A 368 -7.79 -29.37 22.55
N ASP A 369 -7.08 -30.50 22.63
CA ASP A 369 -6.63 -31.12 23.87
C ASP A 369 -5.16 -30.72 24.12
N SER A 370 -4.94 -29.93 25.16
CA SER A 370 -3.59 -29.50 25.55
C SER A 370 -2.72 -30.62 26.13
N ALA A 371 -3.34 -31.71 26.61
CA ALA A 371 -2.67 -32.87 27.18
C ALA A 371 -2.29 -33.93 26.12
N ALA A 372 -2.90 -33.88 24.93
CA ALA A 372 -2.57 -34.79 23.85
C ALA A 372 -1.13 -34.57 23.32
N PRO A 373 -0.51 -35.63 22.74
CA PRO A 373 0.80 -35.50 22.09
C PRO A 373 0.80 -34.39 21.04
N VAL A 374 1.93 -33.66 20.95
CA VAL A 374 2.12 -32.63 19.92
C VAL A 374 1.87 -33.22 18.53
N GLY A 375 1.09 -32.54 17.70
CA GLY A 375 0.67 -33.01 16.38
C GLY A 375 -0.60 -33.87 16.40
N SER A 376 -1.24 -34.07 17.56
CA SER A 376 -2.54 -34.75 17.69
C SER A 376 -3.49 -34.00 18.63
N ARG A 377 -3.26 -32.70 18.83
CA ARG A 377 -3.97 -31.87 19.80
C ARG A 377 -5.29 -31.32 19.26
N ILE A 378 -5.43 -31.12 17.96
CA ILE A 378 -6.67 -30.65 17.35
C ILE A 378 -7.70 -31.79 17.37
N ILE A 379 -8.84 -31.52 18.00
CA ILE A 379 -9.97 -32.46 18.15
C ILE A 379 -10.96 -32.26 17.01
N SER A 380 -11.23 -31.00 16.67
CA SER A 380 -12.10 -30.60 15.57
C SER A 380 -11.72 -29.20 15.10
N ALA A 381 -11.93 -28.94 13.80
CA ALA A 381 -11.80 -27.62 13.21
C ALA A 381 -12.92 -27.41 12.19
N GLY A 382 -13.49 -26.22 12.16
CA GLY A 382 -14.55 -25.82 11.24
C GLY A 382 -14.40 -24.38 10.77
N ILE A 383 -14.94 -24.09 9.59
CA ILE A 383 -15.06 -22.74 9.05
C ILE A 383 -16.45 -22.20 9.37
N ARG A 384 -16.48 -21.04 10.02
CA ARG A 384 -17.71 -20.30 10.31
C ARG A 384 -18.06 -19.41 9.11
N SER A 385 -19.22 -19.64 8.52
CA SER A 385 -19.75 -18.79 7.45
C SER A 385 -20.22 -17.43 7.98
N ALA A 386 -20.47 -16.48 7.07
CA ALA A 386 -21.04 -15.17 7.44
C ALA A 386 -22.42 -15.28 8.12
N ALA A 387 -23.18 -16.36 7.85
CA ALA A 387 -24.46 -16.65 8.48
C ALA A 387 -24.32 -17.33 9.86
N GLY A 388 -23.09 -17.58 10.34
CA GLY A 388 -22.81 -18.20 11.63
C GLY A 388 -22.75 -19.73 11.64
N ALA A 389 -23.17 -20.40 10.55
CA ALA A 389 -23.05 -21.85 10.43
C ALA A 389 -21.59 -22.30 10.38
N VAL A 390 -21.23 -23.34 11.14
CA VAL A 390 -19.87 -23.91 11.18
C VAL A 390 -19.85 -25.21 10.38
N ALA A 391 -19.07 -25.25 9.30
CA ALA A 391 -18.84 -26.46 8.51
C ALA A 391 -17.47 -27.05 8.87
N PRO A 392 -17.32 -28.37 9.03
CA PRO A 392 -16.01 -28.99 9.25
C PRO A 392 -14.99 -28.61 8.17
N VAL A 393 -13.72 -28.47 8.57
CA VAL A 393 -12.62 -28.26 7.62
C VAL A 393 -12.44 -29.52 6.77
N ASP A 394 -12.72 -29.43 5.48
CA ASP A 394 -12.43 -30.47 4.51
C ASP A 394 -10.93 -30.45 4.18
N PRO A 395 -10.15 -31.50 4.50
CA PRO A 395 -8.72 -31.50 4.28
C PRO A 395 -8.31 -31.24 2.82
N CYS A 396 -9.18 -31.55 1.86
CA CYS A 396 -8.89 -31.49 0.42
C CYS A 396 -9.33 -30.18 -0.22
N LYS A 397 -10.16 -29.41 0.48
CA LYS A 397 -10.59 -28.10 0.03
C LYS A 397 -9.49 -27.06 0.22
N THR A 398 -9.39 -26.13 -0.72
CA THR A 398 -8.54 -24.94 -0.58
C THR A 398 -9.30 -23.84 0.15
N TYR A 399 -8.63 -23.21 1.10
CA TYR A 399 -9.12 -22.10 1.90
C TYR A 399 -8.22 -20.88 1.74
N VAL A 400 -8.84 -19.69 1.78
CA VAL A 400 -8.17 -18.40 1.74
C VAL A 400 -7.95 -17.91 3.17
N VAL A 401 -6.69 -17.87 3.61
CA VAL A 401 -6.32 -17.59 5.00
C VAL A 401 -5.51 -16.31 5.09
N LEU A 402 -5.94 -15.40 5.98
CA LEU A 402 -5.24 -14.18 6.31
C LEU A 402 -4.26 -14.41 7.47
N VAL A 403 -3.00 -14.06 7.26
CA VAL A 403 -1.94 -14.10 8.28
C VAL A 403 -1.10 -12.82 8.23
N ASN A 404 -0.16 -12.67 9.17
CA ASN A 404 0.89 -11.66 9.03
C ASN A 404 2.08 -12.21 8.22
N ASP A 405 2.90 -11.31 7.66
CA ASP A 405 4.11 -11.63 6.90
C ASP A 405 5.14 -12.46 7.69
N TYR A 406 5.24 -12.25 9.00
CA TYR A 406 6.09 -13.05 9.90
C TYR A 406 5.71 -14.55 9.87
N MET A 407 4.42 -14.88 10.01
CA MET A 407 3.90 -16.24 9.92
C MET A 407 3.96 -16.78 8.48
N ALA A 408 3.65 -15.96 7.48
CA ALA A 408 3.72 -16.36 6.08
C ALA A 408 5.14 -16.82 5.69
N GLY A 409 6.18 -16.23 6.29
CA GLY A 409 7.57 -16.64 6.15
C GLY A 409 7.96 -17.91 6.92
N GLY A 410 7.03 -18.55 7.64
CA GLY A 410 7.27 -19.78 8.39
C GLY A 410 7.73 -19.60 9.84
N SER A 411 7.76 -18.37 10.35
CA SER A 411 8.19 -18.08 11.71
C SER A 411 7.23 -18.64 12.76
N ASP A 412 7.66 -18.75 14.02
CA ASP A 412 6.90 -19.42 15.11
C ASP A 412 6.50 -20.88 14.81
N GLY A 413 7.22 -21.54 13.88
CA GLY A 413 6.98 -22.92 13.48
C GLY A 413 5.92 -23.09 12.38
N TYR A 414 5.32 -22.00 11.88
CA TYR A 414 4.30 -22.00 10.83
C TYR A 414 4.87 -22.28 9.43
N THR A 415 5.89 -23.14 9.32
CA THR A 415 6.58 -23.51 8.07
C THR A 415 5.62 -24.04 7.00
N VAL A 416 4.48 -24.62 7.40
CA VAL A 416 3.40 -25.04 6.50
C VAL A 416 2.93 -23.94 5.54
N PHE A 417 2.96 -22.67 5.94
CA PHE A 417 2.55 -21.54 5.09
C PHE A 417 3.52 -21.24 3.95
N THR A 418 4.78 -21.65 4.06
CA THR A 418 5.77 -21.52 2.97
C THR A 418 5.42 -22.39 1.76
N SER A 419 4.57 -23.40 1.95
CA SER A 419 4.08 -24.30 0.90
C SER A 419 2.66 -23.93 0.42
N ALA A 420 2.19 -22.71 0.70
CA ALA A 420 0.89 -22.24 0.22
C ALA A 420 0.87 -22.19 -1.33
N SER A 421 -0.22 -22.66 -1.92
CA SER A 421 -0.40 -22.67 -3.38
C SER A 421 -0.43 -21.27 -4.02
N LYS A 422 -0.80 -20.26 -3.23
CA LYS A 422 -0.77 -18.84 -3.62
C LYS A 422 -0.44 -17.98 -2.40
N VAL A 423 0.44 -17.01 -2.59
CA VAL A 423 0.83 -16.03 -1.59
C VAL A 423 0.60 -14.64 -2.16
N VAL A 424 -0.22 -13.84 -1.49
CA VAL A 424 -0.51 -12.46 -1.90
C VAL A 424 -0.16 -11.50 -0.78
N PRO A 425 1.04 -10.87 -0.82
CA PRO A 425 1.38 -9.79 0.08
C PRO A 425 0.46 -8.59 -0.20
N THR A 426 -0.38 -8.22 0.76
CA THR A 426 -1.36 -7.12 0.55
C THR A 426 -0.71 -5.74 0.62
N GLY A 427 0.45 -5.63 1.25
CA GLY A 427 1.10 -4.36 1.57
C GLY A 427 0.39 -3.55 2.66
N ILE A 428 -0.72 -4.04 3.23
CA ILE A 428 -1.49 -3.37 4.28
C ILE A 428 -0.84 -3.62 5.64
N PRO A 429 -0.32 -2.58 6.34
CA PRO A 429 0.23 -2.75 7.68
C PRO A 429 -0.87 -3.10 8.68
N MET A 430 -0.60 -4.00 9.64
CA MET A 430 -1.60 -4.43 10.63
C MET A 430 -2.19 -3.26 11.43
N ALA A 431 -1.37 -2.32 11.88
CA ALA A 431 -1.84 -1.13 12.60
C ALA A 431 -2.76 -0.25 11.72
N THR A 432 -2.52 -0.21 10.41
CA THR A 432 -3.37 0.53 9.46
C THR A 432 -4.69 -0.19 9.24
N ALA A 433 -4.67 -1.52 9.11
CA ALA A 433 -5.88 -2.32 9.03
C ALA A 433 -6.77 -2.13 10.28
N LEU A 434 -6.19 -2.22 11.48
CA LEU A 434 -6.92 -1.99 12.73
C LEU A 434 -7.45 -0.55 12.84
N ALA A 435 -6.68 0.45 12.40
CA ALA A 435 -7.12 1.84 12.43
C ALA A 435 -8.30 2.09 11.48
N THR A 436 -8.25 1.54 10.27
CA THR A 436 -9.36 1.63 9.29
C THR A 436 -10.60 0.91 9.80
N PHE A 437 -10.43 -0.28 10.40
CA PHE A 437 -11.53 -0.99 11.06
C PHE A 437 -12.14 -0.16 12.19
N THR A 438 -11.30 0.43 13.05
CA THR A 438 -11.75 1.30 14.16
C THR A 438 -12.56 2.49 13.65
N LEU A 439 -12.08 3.17 12.61
CA LEU A 439 -12.80 4.31 12.00
C LEU A 439 -14.18 3.93 11.48
N ALA A 440 -14.35 2.70 10.99
CA ALA A 440 -15.60 2.23 10.39
C ALA A 440 -16.53 1.52 11.37
N ARG A 441 -16.01 0.94 12.46
CA ARG A 441 -16.74 0.07 13.38
C ARG A 441 -16.72 0.57 14.83
N SER A 442 -16.32 1.83 15.07
CA SER A 442 -16.41 2.45 16.38
C SER A 442 -17.88 2.64 16.81
N PRO A 443 -18.23 2.37 18.09
CA PRO A 443 -17.37 1.85 19.16
C PRO A 443 -17.00 0.38 18.95
N LEU A 444 -15.75 0.02 19.25
CA LEU A 444 -15.28 -1.36 19.17
C LEU A 444 -15.88 -2.19 20.30
N VAL A 445 -16.71 -3.16 19.97
CA VAL A 445 -17.28 -4.11 20.93
C VAL A 445 -16.84 -5.52 20.52
N SER A 446 -16.25 -6.26 21.45
CA SER A 446 -15.81 -7.64 21.24
C SER A 446 -15.88 -8.44 22.54
N GLY A 447 -16.14 -9.73 22.39
CA GLY A 447 -16.19 -10.71 23.46
C GLY A 447 -15.63 -12.05 23.00
N VAL A 448 -15.59 -13.00 23.93
CA VAL A 448 -15.31 -14.41 23.65
C VAL A 448 -16.60 -15.03 23.10
N ASP A 449 -16.51 -15.80 22.01
CA ASP A 449 -17.65 -16.39 21.31
C ASP A 449 -17.50 -17.90 21.05
N GLY A 450 -16.55 -18.54 21.72
CA GLY A 450 -16.33 -19.99 21.69
C GLY A 450 -15.64 -20.49 20.42
N ARG A 451 -14.99 -19.61 19.65
CA ARG A 451 -14.21 -20.01 18.46
C ARG A 451 -12.94 -20.79 18.80
N ILE A 452 -12.45 -20.73 20.04
CA ILE A 452 -11.36 -21.61 20.52
C ILE A 452 -11.79 -22.26 21.83
N THR A 453 -11.83 -23.60 21.84
CA THR A 453 -12.16 -24.36 23.05
C THR A 453 -11.01 -25.27 23.45
N THR A 454 -10.50 -25.09 24.67
CA THR A 454 -9.55 -26.03 25.29
C THR A 454 -10.33 -27.14 26.00
N CYS A 455 -9.98 -28.38 25.71
CA CYS A 455 -10.59 -29.56 26.32
C CYS A 455 -9.62 -30.15 27.34
N THR A 456 -10.15 -30.59 28.48
CA THR A 456 -9.39 -31.26 29.53
C THR A 456 -10.15 -32.53 29.91
N SER A 457 -9.50 -33.70 29.84
CA SER A 457 -10.03 -34.96 30.38
C SER A 457 -11.41 -35.39 29.83
N GLY A 458 -11.56 -35.47 28.50
CA GLY A 458 -12.72 -36.14 27.87
C GLY A 458 -13.99 -35.30 27.71
N THR A 459 -13.93 -33.98 27.90
CA THR A 459 -15.07 -33.05 27.69
C THR A 459 -15.48 -32.85 26.23
N CYS A 460 -14.63 -33.26 25.28
CA CYS A 460 -14.86 -33.07 23.85
C CYS A 460 -14.76 -34.40 23.10
N THR A 461 -15.74 -34.68 22.24
CA THR A 461 -15.76 -35.88 21.40
C THR A 461 -14.91 -35.65 20.15
N ARG A 462 -13.92 -36.52 19.90
CA ARG A 462 -13.04 -36.40 18.73
C ARG A 462 -13.83 -36.62 17.44
N SER A 463 -13.83 -35.62 16.57
CA SER A 463 -14.38 -35.70 15.22
C SER A 463 -13.22 -35.69 14.24
N VAL A 464 -12.74 -36.87 13.88
CA VAL A 464 -11.67 -37.02 12.88
C VAL A 464 -12.25 -36.76 11.49
N ASN A 465 -11.79 -35.68 10.84
CA ASN A 465 -12.00 -35.52 9.41
C ASN A 465 -11.05 -36.48 8.69
N ALA A 466 -11.57 -37.30 7.77
CA ALA A 466 -10.77 -38.25 7.02
C ALA A 466 -9.66 -37.51 6.26
N ALA A 467 -8.42 -38.01 6.36
CA ALA A 467 -7.29 -37.46 5.63
C ALA A 467 -7.57 -37.50 4.12
N CYS A 468 -7.04 -36.52 3.37
CA CYS A 468 -7.08 -36.63 1.91
C CYS A 468 -6.36 -37.89 1.47
N PRO A 469 -6.95 -38.66 0.54
CA PRO A 469 -6.18 -39.70 -0.12
C PRO A 469 -4.96 -39.04 -0.77
N SER A 470 -3.77 -39.57 -0.45
CA SER A 470 -2.53 -39.12 -1.08
C SER A 470 -2.70 -39.21 -2.59
N PRO A 471 -2.31 -38.19 -3.38
CA PRO A 471 -2.22 -38.37 -4.81
C PRO A 471 -1.33 -39.58 -5.10
N PRO A 472 -1.63 -40.40 -6.13
CA PRO A 472 -0.77 -41.51 -6.51
C PRO A 472 0.67 -40.98 -6.65
N PRO A 473 1.70 -41.73 -6.20
CA PRO A 473 3.07 -41.31 -6.40
C PRO A 473 3.24 -40.96 -7.87
N ALA A 474 3.76 -39.75 -8.13
CA ALA A 474 3.97 -39.27 -9.49
C ALA A 474 4.70 -40.37 -10.26
N ALA A 475 4.13 -40.79 -11.40
CA ALA A 475 4.77 -41.75 -12.27
C ALA A 475 6.20 -41.25 -12.53
N PRO A 476 7.23 -42.13 -12.42
CA PRO A 476 8.60 -41.71 -12.60
C PRO A 476 8.72 -40.98 -13.94
N SER A 477 9.19 -39.73 -13.87
CA SER A 477 9.46 -38.95 -15.08
C SER A 477 10.32 -39.79 -16.03
N PRO A 478 10.00 -39.85 -17.33
CA PRO A 478 10.86 -40.53 -18.28
C PRO A 478 12.27 -39.94 -18.18
N PRO A 479 13.32 -40.79 -18.24
CA PRO A 479 14.69 -40.32 -18.11
C PRO A 479 14.96 -39.21 -19.14
N PRO A 480 15.74 -38.18 -18.78
CA PRO A 480 16.11 -37.14 -19.72
C PRO A 480 16.79 -37.78 -20.95
N PRO A 481 16.60 -37.23 -22.16
CA PRO A 481 17.29 -37.72 -23.35
C PRO A 481 18.80 -37.73 -23.09
N ALA A 482 19.46 -38.84 -23.41
CA ALA A 482 20.89 -38.97 -23.29
C ALA A 482 21.58 -37.80 -24.03
N THR A 483 22.39 -37.03 -23.31
CA THR A 483 23.29 -36.06 -23.93
C THR A 483 24.26 -36.80 -24.86
N PRO A 484 24.49 -36.32 -26.10
CA PRO A 484 25.47 -36.91 -26.98
C PRO A 484 26.88 -36.84 -26.36
N ASN A 485 27.61 -37.95 -26.41
CA ASN A 485 29.00 -38.01 -25.96
C ASN A 485 29.87 -36.95 -26.68
N PRO A 486 30.84 -36.34 -25.99
CA PRO A 486 31.83 -35.50 -26.65
C PRO A 486 32.69 -36.33 -27.62
N PRO A 487 33.15 -35.76 -28.75
CA PRO A 487 33.94 -36.48 -29.73
C PRO A 487 35.34 -36.85 -29.18
N PRO A 488 35.93 -37.97 -29.66
CA PRO A 488 37.23 -38.46 -29.20
C PRO A 488 38.39 -37.52 -29.59
N PRO A 489 39.49 -37.52 -28.83
CA PRO A 489 40.65 -36.66 -29.12
C PRO A 489 41.37 -37.10 -30.40
N SER A 490 41.76 -36.11 -31.23
CA SER A 490 42.52 -36.34 -32.47
C SER A 490 43.99 -36.71 -32.20
N PRO A 491 44.61 -37.58 -33.01
CA PRO A 491 45.93 -38.15 -32.78
C PRO A 491 47.11 -37.22 -33.14
N SER A 492 48.19 -37.37 -32.37
CA SER A 492 49.46 -36.64 -32.40
C SER A 492 50.29 -36.87 -33.67
N ALA A 493 50.99 -35.81 -34.12
CA ALA A 493 51.94 -35.83 -35.23
C ALA A 493 53.31 -36.47 -34.86
N PRO A 494 54.11 -36.94 -35.85
CA PRO A 494 55.16 -37.96 -35.67
C PRO A 494 56.52 -37.44 -35.20
N LEU A 495 57.31 -38.36 -34.64
CA LEU A 495 58.69 -38.22 -34.17
C LEU A 495 59.69 -38.52 -35.29
N ASP A 496 60.75 -37.71 -35.37
CA ASP A 496 61.95 -37.95 -36.20
C ASP A 496 63.19 -38.29 -35.35
N PRO A 497 64.24 -38.91 -35.94
CA PRO A 497 64.93 -40.06 -35.33
C PRO A 497 66.25 -39.80 -34.58
N ILE A 498 66.66 -40.82 -33.82
CA ILE A 498 67.82 -40.93 -32.91
C ILE A 498 69.16 -41.03 -33.66
N PRO A 499 70.25 -40.43 -33.12
CA PRO A 499 71.57 -41.05 -33.20
C PRO A 499 72.28 -41.24 -31.84
N VAL A 500 73.08 -42.31 -31.78
CA VAL A 500 73.72 -42.94 -30.62
C VAL A 500 75.07 -42.29 -30.24
N LYS A 501 75.35 -42.14 -28.92
CA LYS A 501 76.57 -42.59 -28.19
C LYS A 501 76.72 -41.94 -26.80
N SER A 502 77.07 -42.75 -25.79
CA SER A 502 77.52 -42.37 -24.43
C SER A 502 79.07 -42.20 -24.39
N PRO A 503 79.73 -41.77 -23.27
CA PRO A 503 79.24 -41.28 -21.96
C PRO A 503 79.98 -40.03 -21.34
N SER A 504 79.32 -39.41 -20.32
CA SER A 504 79.79 -38.71 -19.09
C SER A 504 80.61 -37.38 -19.12
N PRO A 505 80.66 -36.57 -18.01
CA PRO A 505 79.57 -36.15 -17.09
C PRO A 505 79.58 -34.63 -16.68
N ALA A 506 78.52 -34.23 -15.95
CA ALA A 506 78.40 -33.13 -14.96
C ALA A 506 78.25 -31.64 -15.38
N ARG A 507 77.07 -31.04 -15.09
CA ARG A 507 76.80 -30.00 -14.06
C ARG A 507 75.40 -29.37 -14.21
N SER A 508 74.70 -29.17 -13.09
CA SER A 508 73.48 -28.35 -12.90
C SER A 508 73.81 -26.82 -12.91
N PRO A 509 72.87 -25.87 -12.70
CA PRO A 509 71.40 -25.99 -12.55
C PRO A 509 70.55 -24.91 -13.30
N ALA A 510 69.24 -25.25 -13.41
CA ALA A 510 68.03 -24.43 -13.22
C ALA A 510 67.89 -22.99 -13.78
N ILE A 511 66.76 -22.71 -14.45
CA ILE A 511 65.55 -22.10 -13.84
C ILE A 511 64.42 -22.09 -14.88
N VAL A 512 63.20 -22.22 -14.35
CA VAL A 512 61.97 -22.72 -14.98
C VAL A 512 60.95 -21.57 -15.10
N ARG A 513 60.36 -21.48 -16.31
CA ARG A 513 58.92 -21.33 -16.67
C ARG A 513 58.08 -20.23 -15.99
N SER A 514 57.02 -19.67 -16.56
CA SER A 514 56.19 -19.78 -17.79
C SER A 514 55.01 -18.78 -17.55
N PRO A 515 53.93 -18.75 -18.35
CA PRO A 515 53.84 -18.53 -19.80
C PRO A 515 52.73 -17.51 -20.15
N ALA A 516 52.57 -17.20 -21.44
CA ALA A 516 51.43 -16.47 -21.99
C ALA A 516 50.75 -17.26 -23.12
N SER A 517 49.40 -17.21 -23.16
CA SER A 517 48.50 -17.30 -24.35
C SER A 517 48.54 -18.64 -25.16
N PRO A 518 47.70 -18.94 -26.20
CA PRO A 518 46.92 -18.04 -27.08
C PRO A 518 45.56 -18.55 -27.69
N ARG A 519 44.97 -17.62 -28.48
CA ARG A 519 43.96 -17.64 -29.58
C ARG A 519 44.28 -18.64 -30.73
N ALA A 520 43.47 -18.96 -31.76
CA ALA A 520 42.20 -18.51 -32.43
C ALA A 520 41.71 -19.66 -33.39
N VAL A 521 40.58 -19.61 -34.11
CA VAL A 521 40.44 -19.18 -35.55
C VAL A 521 38.99 -19.52 -36.04
N ARG A 522 38.11 -18.54 -36.38
CA ARG A 522 37.53 -18.07 -37.70
C ARG A 522 36.55 -19.03 -38.45
N SER A 523 35.49 -18.65 -39.18
CA SER A 523 34.59 -17.46 -39.37
C SER A 523 33.66 -17.72 -40.59
N PRO A 524 32.46 -17.08 -40.71
CA PRO A 524 31.99 -16.55 -42.01
C PRO A 524 31.66 -15.04 -41.96
N SER A 525 31.56 -14.44 -43.16
CA SER A 525 31.58 -13.01 -43.59
C SER A 525 30.55 -12.02 -42.96
N PRO A 526 30.74 -10.68 -43.12
CA PRO A 526 30.50 -9.69 -42.06
C PRO A 526 29.19 -8.88 -42.18
N PRO A 527 28.68 -8.33 -41.06
CA PRO A 527 27.67 -7.26 -41.07
C PRO A 527 28.30 -5.85 -41.17
N LYS A 528 27.49 -4.87 -41.59
CA LYS A 528 27.84 -3.44 -41.78
C LYS A 528 28.57 -2.80 -40.57
N PRO A 529 29.46 -1.81 -40.79
CA PRO A 529 30.18 -1.16 -39.70
C PRO A 529 29.26 -0.24 -38.86
N ASN A 530 29.38 -0.35 -37.54
CA ASN A 530 28.83 0.60 -36.58
C ASN A 530 29.48 1.99 -36.73
N PRO A 531 28.77 3.08 -36.39
CA PRO A 531 29.35 4.42 -36.38
C PRO A 531 30.50 4.53 -35.36
N PRO A 532 31.46 5.45 -35.56
CA PRO A 532 32.60 5.59 -34.67
C PRO A 532 32.16 6.01 -33.25
N PRO A 533 32.94 5.64 -32.21
CA PRO A 533 32.66 6.04 -30.84
C PRO A 533 32.67 7.57 -30.72
N ARG A 534 31.64 8.10 -30.06
CA ARG A 534 31.52 9.54 -29.75
C ARG A 534 32.73 9.97 -28.92
N PRO A 535 33.39 11.11 -29.21
CA PRO A 535 34.46 11.61 -28.37
C PRO A 535 33.95 11.89 -26.96
N SER A 536 34.77 11.53 -25.97
CA SER A 536 34.51 11.80 -24.54
C SER A 536 34.14 13.27 -24.32
N PRO A 537 33.12 13.58 -23.49
CA PRO A 537 32.79 14.97 -23.19
C PRO A 537 33.96 15.65 -22.46
N PRO A 538 34.22 16.94 -22.72
CA PRO A 538 35.26 17.68 -22.01
C PRO A 538 34.95 17.72 -20.51
N PRO A 539 35.98 17.78 -19.64
CA PRO A 539 35.78 17.84 -18.21
C PRO A 539 34.96 19.09 -17.83
N PRO A 540 34.07 18.99 -16.83
CA PRO A 540 33.23 20.10 -16.41
C PRO A 540 34.10 21.27 -15.92
N LYS A 541 33.76 22.49 -16.34
CA LYS A 541 34.38 23.72 -15.83
C LYS A 541 34.22 23.78 -14.30
N PRO A 542 35.25 24.20 -13.55
CA PRO A 542 35.14 24.34 -12.11
C PRO A 542 34.05 25.34 -11.73
N SER A 543 33.19 24.94 -10.80
CA SER A 543 32.09 25.74 -10.28
C SER A 543 32.61 27.04 -9.64
N PRO A 544 31.92 28.18 -9.83
CA PRO A 544 32.27 29.42 -9.12
C PRO A 544 32.10 29.23 -7.60
N PRO A 545 32.91 29.92 -6.78
CA PRO A 545 32.86 29.78 -5.33
C PRO A 545 31.50 30.25 -4.78
N PRO A 546 31.01 29.65 -3.68
CA PRO A 546 29.72 30.00 -3.11
C PRO A 546 29.70 31.45 -2.60
N PRO A 547 28.56 32.14 -2.69
CA PRO A 547 28.43 33.50 -2.14
C PRO A 547 28.61 33.48 -0.62
N LYS A 548 29.35 34.46 -0.10
CA LYS A 548 29.57 34.67 1.33
C LYS A 548 28.22 34.81 2.05
N SER A 549 28.04 34.02 3.11
CA SER A 549 26.88 34.06 4.01
C SER A 549 26.68 35.47 4.59
N PRO A 550 25.45 36.02 4.59
CA PRO A 550 25.18 37.28 5.28
C PRO A 550 25.26 37.09 6.80
N SER A 551 25.94 38.00 7.47
CA SER A 551 26.05 38.07 8.93
C SER A 551 24.67 38.18 9.60
N PRO A 552 24.46 37.56 10.78
CA PRO A 552 23.17 37.60 11.46
C PRO A 552 22.85 39.01 11.99
N PRO A 553 21.57 39.42 12.01
CA PRO A 553 21.17 40.71 12.56
C PRO A 553 21.35 40.75 14.08
N ARG A 554 21.84 41.88 14.58
CA ARG A 554 21.91 42.20 16.02
C ARG A 554 20.49 42.22 16.61
N THR A 555 20.27 41.47 17.69
CA THR A 555 19.07 41.54 18.51
C THR A 555 19.05 42.85 19.32
N PRO A 556 17.89 43.53 19.47
CA PRO A 556 17.75 44.60 20.46
C PRO A 556 17.65 44.01 21.87
N ARG A 557 18.31 44.64 22.84
CA ARG A 557 18.19 44.35 24.27
C ARG A 557 16.76 44.68 24.76
N SER A 558 16.11 43.73 25.43
CA SER A 558 14.92 44.01 26.26
C SER A 558 15.34 44.49 27.66
N PRO A 559 14.55 45.38 28.31
CA PRO A 559 14.88 45.91 29.64
C PRO A 559 14.57 44.91 30.76
N ALA A 560 15.30 45.05 31.87
CA ALA A 560 15.24 44.22 33.06
C ALA A 560 13.89 44.33 33.81
N VAL A 561 13.40 43.19 34.31
CA VAL A 561 12.29 43.09 35.27
C VAL A 561 12.85 43.00 36.70
N PRO A 562 12.34 43.76 37.69
CA PRO A 562 12.86 43.72 39.06
C PRO A 562 12.48 42.44 39.81
N ARG A 563 13.41 41.91 40.61
CA ARG A 563 13.22 40.75 41.49
C ARG A 563 12.37 41.10 42.72
N ILE A 564 11.36 40.27 43.00
CA ILE A 564 10.58 40.26 44.26
C ILE A 564 11.40 39.52 45.35
N PRO A 565 11.53 40.03 46.59
CA PRO A 565 12.26 39.35 47.66
C PRO A 565 11.45 38.18 48.25
N ARG A 566 12.15 37.09 48.57
CA ARG A 566 11.61 35.91 49.27
C ARG A 566 11.39 36.21 50.76
N SER A 567 10.25 35.78 51.29
CA SER A 567 9.94 35.79 52.73
C SER A 567 10.72 34.70 53.50
N PRO A 568 11.11 34.94 54.77
CA PRO A 568 11.85 33.98 55.60
C PRO A 568 10.93 32.95 56.30
N PRO A 569 11.49 31.84 56.82
CA PRO A 569 10.71 30.72 57.35
C PRO A 569 10.21 31.01 58.77
N LYS A 570 9.02 30.50 59.13
CA LYS A 570 8.55 30.47 60.52
C LYS A 570 8.69 29.09 61.12
N GLU A 571 9.24 29.10 62.32
CA GLU A 571 9.52 28.01 63.23
C GLU A 571 8.27 27.26 63.71
N THR A 572 8.53 26.03 64.13
CA THR A 572 7.75 25.13 64.98
C THR A 572 7.18 25.79 66.23
N PHE A 573 5.97 25.40 66.66
CA PHE A 573 5.68 25.09 68.07
C PHE A 573 4.50 24.13 68.21
N ARG A 574 4.67 23.17 69.14
CA ARG A 574 3.67 22.20 69.61
C ARG A 574 2.56 22.90 70.41
N GLY A 575 1.38 22.27 70.39
CA GLY A 575 0.25 22.47 71.29
C GLY A 575 -0.80 21.42 70.99
#